data_AF-A0A958QD91-F1
#
_entry.id   AF-A0A958QD91-F1
#
_cell.length_a   1.000
_cell.length_b   1.000
_cell.length_c   1.000
_cell.angle_alpha   90.00
_cell.angle_beta   90.00
_cell.angle_gamma   90.00
#
_symmetry.space_group_name_H-M   'P 1'
#
loop_
_entity.id
_entity.type
_entity.pdbx_description
1 polymer ?
#
loop_
_entity_poly.entity_id
_entity_poly.type
_entity_poly.pdbx_seq_one_letter_code
_entity_poly.pdbx_strand_id
1 'polypeptide(L)'
;SFALILAHPDLSYLFGDDVIQRREELEDTDLPWLLERLGERNDVFIRAIANLMLQRGLVPKVREVFVATIRDRSDLPAEVLISLVHAAGGNLVIDDIANFGRWYDTSVEQVLLAVCADVKEPNILLEGFDTLTSRSLNIEPSSSLVEWIRDNHWNARGDFARAVGLLANLDAVGDEGIEEILQVFDRYAKDSRVIDILLESNNLALTERVIAKYRKMIGVGRLINLLVSDSKEMRLSAIEALKNENDIGALRLIIDRYEKEKDPDVRQAYEKSFWMIRERSAGSGNRRGE
;
A
#
# COMPACT_ATOMS: atom_id res chain seq x y z
N SER A 1 31.20 17.53 11.62
CA SER A 1 31.67 17.25 13.01
C SER A 1 30.52 17.11 14.02
N PHE A 2 29.31 17.62 13.74
CA PHE A 2 28.15 17.52 14.64
C PHE A 2 27.62 16.08 14.83
N ALA A 3 27.68 15.25 13.79
CA ALA A 3 27.32 13.84 13.90
C ALA A 3 28.17 13.10 14.96
N LEU A 4 29.48 13.38 15.01
CA LEU A 4 30.37 12.79 16.01
C LEU A 4 30.03 13.21 17.44
N ILE A 5 29.53 14.44 17.63
CA ILE A 5 29.08 14.94 18.94
C ILE A 5 27.86 14.13 19.41
N LEU A 6 26.86 13.93 18.54
CA LEU A 6 25.67 13.14 18.88
C LEU A 6 25.97 11.66 19.07
N ALA A 7 26.89 11.10 18.29
CA ALA A 7 27.26 9.69 18.38
C ALA A 7 28.00 9.34 19.69
N HIS A 8 28.74 10.29 20.29
CA HIS A 8 29.46 10.08 21.53
C HIS A 8 28.56 10.31 22.76
N PRO A 9 28.44 9.37 23.72
CA PRO A 9 27.52 9.49 24.86
C PRO A 9 27.70 10.76 25.69
N ASP A 10 28.93 11.02 26.14
CA ASP A 10 29.19 12.17 27.01
C ASP A 10 29.00 13.53 26.31
N LEU A 11 29.35 13.60 25.01
CA LEU A 11 29.20 14.83 24.24
C LEU A 11 27.75 15.07 23.86
N SER A 12 26.99 14.01 23.55
CA SER A 12 25.57 14.08 23.30
C SER A 12 24.81 14.55 24.54
N TYR A 13 25.18 14.08 25.74
CA TYR A 13 24.60 14.56 26.99
C TYR A 13 24.86 16.05 27.24
N LEU A 14 26.06 16.56 26.93
CA LEU A 14 26.44 17.95 27.19
C LEU A 14 26.00 18.94 26.10
N PHE A 15 26.01 18.52 24.83
CA PHE A 15 25.84 19.41 23.68
C PHE A 15 24.72 18.97 22.72
N GLY A 16 24.00 17.89 23.04
CA GLY A 16 23.03 17.30 22.12
C GLY A 16 21.90 18.25 21.73
N ASP A 17 21.34 18.99 22.70
CA ASP A 17 20.28 19.96 22.43
C ASP A 17 20.75 21.07 21.46
N ASP A 18 21.96 21.59 21.65
CA ASP A 18 22.55 22.62 20.78
C ASP A 18 22.74 22.10 19.35
N VAL A 19 23.20 20.85 19.22
CA VAL A 19 23.36 20.21 17.90
C VAL A 19 21.99 20.00 17.25
N ILE A 20 20.97 19.57 17.99
CA ILE A 20 19.62 19.37 17.46
C ILE A 20 18.94 20.68 17.05
N GLN A 21 19.23 21.80 17.73
CA GLN A 21 18.79 23.12 17.27
C GLN A 21 19.43 23.51 15.94
N ARG A 22 20.65 23.03 15.68
CA ARG A 22 21.40 23.24 14.44
C ARG A 22 21.35 22.03 13.50
N ARG A 23 20.33 21.18 13.62
CA ARG A 23 20.19 19.93 12.85
C ARG A 23 20.23 20.12 11.33
N GLU A 24 19.94 21.32 10.84
CA GLU A 24 20.06 21.64 9.41
C GLU A 24 21.50 21.54 8.89
N GLU A 25 22.50 21.67 9.78
CA GLU A 25 23.93 21.57 9.47
C GLU A 25 24.45 20.11 9.44
N LEU A 26 23.63 19.13 9.80
CA LEU A 26 23.98 17.72 9.65
C LEU A 26 23.97 17.33 8.18
N GLU A 27 24.99 16.60 7.73
CA GLU A 27 25.07 16.09 6.37
C GLU A 27 24.15 14.88 6.19
N ASP A 28 23.52 14.76 5.02
CA ASP A 28 22.58 13.67 4.73
C ASP A 28 23.22 12.28 4.82
N THR A 29 24.50 12.19 4.48
CA THR A 29 25.29 10.94 4.55
C THR A 29 25.50 10.45 5.97
N ASP A 30 25.46 11.35 6.97
CA ASP A 30 25.66 11.00 8.38
C ASP A 30 24.39 10.49 9.05
N LEU A 31 23.20 10.85 8.53
CA LEU A 31 21.93 10.61 9.22
C LEU A 31 21.57 9.13 9.38
N PRO A 32 21.74 8.24 8.38
CA PRO A 32 21.49 6.80 8.58
C PRO A 32 22.41 6.19 9.64
N TRP A 33 23.69 6.53 9.62
CA TRP A 33 24.66 6.08 10.61
C TRP A 33 24.35 6.62 12.01
N LEU A 34 23.93 7.88 12.12
CA LEU A 34 23.48 8.47 13.37
C LEU A 34 22.25 7.76 13.94
N LEU A 35 21.27 7.46 13.09
CA LEU A 35 20.06 6.74 13.51
C LEU A 35 20.43 5.39 14.13
N GLU A 36 21.36 4.66 13.50
CA GLU A 36 21.93 3.40 14.01
C GLU A 36 22.56 3.58 15.40
N ARG A 37 23.50 4.51 15.53
CA ARG A 37 24.22 4.76 16.80
C ARG A 37 23.32 5.22 17.94
N LEU A 38 22.34 6.05 17.63
CA LEU A 38 21.37 6.52 18.63
C LEU A 38 20.39 5.41 19.02
N GLY A 39 20.02 4.54 18.08
CA GLY A 39 19.20 3.34 18.31
C GLY A 39 19.84 2.34 19.26
N GLU A 40 21.10 1.97 19.01
CA GLU A 40 21.88 1.06 19.88
C GLU A 40 21.92 1.52 21.33
N ARG A 41 21.90 2.84 21.55
CA ARG A 41 21.99 3.48 22.86
C ARG A 41 20.64 3.86 23.46
N ASN A 42 19.54 3.64 22.74
CA ASN A 42 18.21 4.13 23.08
C ASN A 42 18.21 5.64 23.44
N ASP A 43 18.86 6.43 22.61
CA ASP A 43 19.10 7.86 22.85
C ASP A 43 17.86 8.72 22.58
N VAL A 44 17.63 9.74 23.41
CA VAL A 44 16.47 10.64 23.32
C VAL A 44 16.39 11.41 22.00
N PHE A 45 17.53 11.64 21.34
CA PHE A 45 17.60 12.38 20.09
C PHE A 45 17.23 11.57 18.85
N ILE A 46 17.05 10.25 18.97
CA ILE A 46 16.76 9.37 17.82
C ILE A 46 15.52 9.84 17.05
N ARG A 47 14.50 10.36 17.75
CA ARG A 47 13.25 10.86 17.14
C ARG A 47 13.47 12.10 16.30
N ALA A 48 14.38 12.98 16.73
CA ALA A 48 14.72 14.19 15.98
C ALA A 48 15.46 13.84 14.68
N ILE A 49 16.36 12.85 14.73
CA ILE A 49 17.07 12.34 13.56
C ILE A 49 16.11 11.62 12.62
N ALA A 50 15.24 10.74 13.13
CA ALA A 50 14.20 10.08 12.35
C ALA A 50 13.30 11.09 11.62
N ASN A 51 12.86 12.14 12.32
CA ASN A 51 12.09 13.22 11.71
C ASN A 51 12.86 13.94 10.59
N LEU A 52 14.14 14.25 10.81
CA LEU A 52 14.96 14.92 9.81
C LEU A 52 15.15 14.06 8.55
N MET A 53 15.37 12.75 8.72
CA MET A 53 15.48 11.81 7.60
C MET A 53 14.21 11.76 6.76
N LEU A 54 13.03 11.76 7.40
CA LEU A 54 11.74 11.81 6.69
C LEU A 54 11.53 13.15 5.98
N GLN A 55 11.83 14.27 6.65
CA GLN A 55 11.70 15.62 6.07
C GLN A 55 12.57 15.81 4.82
N ARG A 56 13.77 15.22 4.83
CA ARG A 56 14.71 15.28 3.70
C ARG A 56 14.50 14.18 2.66
N GLY A 57 13.57 13.26 2.86
CA GLY A 57 13.27 12.18 1.92
C GLY A 57 14.46 11.22 1.70
N LEU A 58 15.27 10.99 2.75
CA LEU A 58 16.48 10.15 2.66
C LEU A 58 16.21 8.65 2.75
N VAL A 59 14.95 8.28 2.97
CA VAL A 59 14.51 6.91 3.23
C VAL A 59 13.64 6.46 2.08
N PRO A 60 13.82 5.24 1.52
CA PRO A 60 12.89 4.67 0.56
C PRO A 60 11.47 4.69 1.08
N LYS A 61 10.48 4.97 0.21
CA LYS A 61 9.08 5.17 0.62
C LYS A 61 8.52 4.05 1.50
N VAL A 62 8.79 2.79 1.18
CA VAL A 62 8.35 1.64 1.99
C VAL A 62 8.95 1.66 3.40
N ARG A 63 10.21 2.09 3.53
CA ARG A 63 10.93 2.16 4.81
C ARG A 63 10.55 3.38 5.65
N GLU A 64 9.82 4.35 5.10
CA GLU A 64 9.30 5.49 5.86
C GLU A 64 8.43 5.01 7.02
N VAL A 65 7.73 3.87 6.90
CA VAL A 65 6.95 3.25 7.97
C VAL A 65 7.78 3.02 9.22
N PHE A 66 9.00 2.49 9.07
CA PHE A 66 9.89 2.19 10.20
C PHE A 66 10.35 3.47 10.88
N VAL A 67 10.81 4.45 10.10
CA VAL A 67 11.32 5.71 10.61
C VAL A 67 10.20 6.58 11.20
N ALA A 68 9.00 6.55 10.62
CA ALA A 68 7.83 7.22 11.17
C ALA A 68 7.41 6.60 12.50
N THR A 69 7.46 5.27 12.62
CA THR A 69 7.20 4.58 13.89
C THR A 69 8.19 5.03 14.97
N ILE A 70 9.49 5.12 14.66
CA ILE A 70 10.52 5.67 15.57
C ILE A 70 10.20 7.12 15.95
N ARG A 71 9.84 7.97 14.98
CA ARG A 71 9.52 9.39 15.23
C ARG A 71 8.30 9.55 16.13
N ASP A 72 7.23 8.81 15.87
CA ASP A 72 5.91 9.06 16.45
C ASP A 72 5.74 8.41 17.82
N ARG A 73 6.51 7.36 18.12
CA ARG A 73 6.39 6.60 19.37
C ARG A 73 7.53 6.93 20.33
N SER A 74 7.17 7.13 21.59
CA SER A 74 8.13 7.38 22.69
C SER A 74 8.21 6.22 23.69
N ASP A 75 7.32 5.25 23.53
CA ASP A 75 7.07 4.10 24.38
C ASP A 75 7.58 2.78 23.75
N LEU A 76 8.46 2.87 22.76
CA LEU A 76 9.00 1.69 22.08
C LEU A 76 9.90 0.88 23.03
N PRO A 77 9.70 -0.45 23.16
CA PRO A 77 10.67 -1.31 23.80
C PRO A 77 12.03 -1.20 23.09
N ALA A 78 13.13 -1.24 23.85
CA ALA A 78 14.48 -1.07 23.29
C ALA A 78 14.80 -2.07 22.17
N GLU A 79 14.39 -3.33 22.32
CA GLU A 79 14.56 -4.37 21.29
C GLU A 79 13.80 -4.03 20.00
N VAL A 80 12.58 -3.50 20.11
CA VAL A 80 11.78 -3.07 18.95
C VAL A 80 12.38 -1.84 18.29
N LEU A 81 12.88 -0.89 19.08
CA LEU A 81 13.56 0.30 18.56
C LEU A 81 14.76 -0.08 17.70
N ILE A 82 15.63 -0.96 18.21
CA ILE A 82 16.80 -1.46 17.47
C ILE A 82 16.36 -2.15 16.18
N SER A 83 15.35 -3.02 16.24
CA SER A 83 14.84 -3.71 15.06
C SER A 83 14.22 -2.76 14.02
N LEU A 84 13.54 -1.69 14.44
CA LEU A 84 13.05 -0.64 13.53
C LEU A 84 14.20 0.12 12.86
N VAL A 85 15.29 0.35 13.60
CA VAL A 85 16.50 1.00 13.08
C VAL A 85 17.21 0.10 12.05
N HIS A 86 17.33 -1.20 12.33
CA HIS A 86 17.81 -2.18 11.36
C HIS A 86 16.92 -2.23 10.10
N ALA A 87 15.59 -2.20 10.28
CA ALA A 87 14.63 -2.14 9.18
C ALA A 87 14.79 -0.89 8.31
N ALA A 88 14.95 0.28 8.94
CA ALA A 88 15.21 1.53 8.23
C ALA A 88 16.52 1.48 7.43
N GLY A 89 17.56 0.87 7.99
CA GLY A 89 18.85 0.64 7.32
C GLY A 89 18.81 -0.45 6.23
N GLY A 90 17.81 -1.33 6.24
CA GLY A 90 17.75 -2.50 5.37
C GLY A 90 18.65 -3.66 5.79
N ASN A 91 18.99 -3.72 7.08
CA ASN A 91 19.88 -4.71 7.68
C ASN A 91 19.13 -5.63 8.66
N LEU A 92 17.86 -5.93 8.38
CA LEU A 92 17.06 -6.82 9.22
C LEU A 92 17.68 -8.20 9.33
N VAL A 93 17.58 -8.78 10.52
CA VAL A 93 17.88 -10.20 10.79
C VAL A 93 16.64 -10.92 11.33
N ILE A 94 16.69 -12.26 11.41
CA ILE A 94 15.55 -13.05 11.90
C ILE A 94 15.15 -12.68 13.34
N ASP A 95 16.13 -12.39 14.20
CA ASP A 95 15.85 -11.98 15.59
C ASP A 95 15.05 -10.66 15.66
N ASP A 96 15.20 -9.77 14.68
CA ASP A 96 14.42 -8.54 14.60
C ASP A 96 12.93 -8.83 14.35
N ILE A 97 12.64 -9.84 13.52
CA ILE A 97 11.27 -10.28 13.28
C ILE A 97 10.65 -10.85 14.55
N ALA A 98 11.41 -11.63 15.33
CA ALA A 98 10.97 -12.13 16.62
C ALA A 98 10.68 -11.00 17.63
N ASN A 99 11.44 -9.89 17.58
CA ASN A 99 11.18 -8.70 18.39
C ASN A 99 9.84 -8.04 18.02
N PHE A 100 9.56 -7.89 16.72
CA PHE A 100 8.24 -7.45 16.26
C PHE A 100 7.15 -8.42 16.69
N GLY A 101 7.38 -9.73 16.57
CA GLY A 101 6.46 -10.78 17.01
C GLY A 101 6.04 -10.67 18.48
N ARG A 102 6.93 -10.20 19.36
CA ARG A 102 6.66 -10.01 20.80
C ARG A 102 6.05 -8.64 21.14
N TRP A 103 5.93 -7.74 20.17
CA TRP A 103 5.39 -6.39 20.37
C TRP A 103 3.86 -6.36 20.23
N TYR A 104 3.13 -6.13 21.33
CA TYR A 104 1.66 -6.21 21.39
C TYR A 104 0.92 -4.94 20.95
N ASP A 105 1.50 -4.16 20.05
CA ASP A 105 0.89 -2.92 19.55
C ASP A 105 0.21 -3.14 18.20
N THR A 106 -0.80 -2.34 17.84
CA THR A 106 -1.47 -2.45 16.54
C THR A 106 -0.60 -1.99 15.36
N SER A 107 0.34 -1.07 15.60
CA SER A 107 1.25 -0.57 14.55
C SER A 107 2.22 -1.61 14.01
N VAL A 108 2.42 -2.71 14.73
CA VAL A 108 3.27 -3.83 14.26
C VAL A 108 2.73 -4.49 12.99
N GLU A 109 1.41 -4.43 12.74
CA GLU A 109 0.83 -4.95 11.50
C GLU A 109 1.40 -4.21 10.29
N GLN A 110 1.40 -2.87 10.35
CA GLN A 110 1.97 -2.03 9.29
C GLN A 110 3.48 -2.25 9.14
N VAL A 111 4.19 -2.41 10.27
CA VAL A 111 5.64 -2.71 10.27
C VAL A 111 5.92 -4.04 9.57
N LEU A 112 5.22 -5.11 9.93
CA LEU A 112 5.42 -6.43 9.33
C LEU A 112 5.00 -6.47 7.84
N LEU A 113 3.98 -5.72 7.44
CA LEU A 113 3.64 -5.54 6.02
C LEU A 113 4.74 -4.80 5.26
N ALA A 114 5.33 -3.76 5.85
CA ALA A 114 6.48 -3.05 5.27
C ALA A 114 7.72 -3.95 5.18
N VAL A 115 7.96 -4.82 6.18
CA VAL A 115 9.00 -5.87 6.12
C VAL A 115 8.75 -6.77 4.92
N CYS A 116 7.52 -7.24 4.73
CA CYS A 116 7.17 -8.10 3.61
C CYS A 116 7.40 -7.41 2.25
N ALA A 117 7.17 -6.10 2.16
CA ALA A 117 7.39 -5.33 0.94
C ALA A 117 8.89 -5.08 0.63
N ASP A 118 9.69 -4.78 1.66
CA ASP A 118 11.09 -4.34 1.48
C ASP A 118 12.07 -5.51 1.38
N VAL A 119 11.92 -6.54 2.23
CA VAL A 119 12.90 -7.61 2.38
C VAL A 119 12.97 -8.50 1.13
N LYS A 120 14.20 -8.80 0.71
CA LYS A 120 14.50 -9.70 -0.41
C LYS A 120 14.98 -11.08 0.03
N GLU A 121 15.50 -11.20 1.25
CA GLU A 121 15.99 -12.47 1.77
C GLU A 121 14.81 -13.42 2.09
N PRO A 122 14.72 -14.60 1.44
CA PRO A 122 13.54 -15.45 1.55
C PRO A 122 13.22 -15.92 2.97
N ASN A 123 14.24 -16.19 3.79
CA ASN A 123 14.03 -16.69 5.16
C ASN A 123 13.43 -15.60 6.06
N ILE A 124 13.95 -14.38 5.99
CA ILE A 124 13.45 -13.24 6.78
C ILE A 124 12.06 -12.85 6.30
N LEU A 125 11.85 -12.83 4.98
CA LEU A 125 10.53 -12.55 4.39
C LEU A 125 9.47 -13.56 4.87
N LEU A 126 9.80 -14.86 4.84
CA LEU A 126 8.88 -15.91 5.27
C LEU A 126 8.59 -15.81 6.77
N GLU A 127 9.62 -15.60 7.61
CA GLU A 127 9.43 -15.41 9.05
C GLU A 127 8.57 -14.18 9.36
N GLY A 128 8.80 -13.07 8.63
CA GLY A 128 8.01 -11.84 8.74
C GLY A 128 6.54 -12.08 8.39
N PHE A 129 6.29 -12.82 7.30
CA PHE A 129 4.94 -13.19 6.89
C PHE A 129 4.27 -14.14 7.88
N ASP A 130 4.97 -15.16 8.37
CA ASP A 130 4.43 -16.10 9.35
C ASP A 130 4.08 -15.39 10.66
N THR A 131 4.95 -14.48 11.11
CA THR A 131 4.69 -13.60 12.26
C THR A 131 3.47 -12.72 12.02
N LEU A 132 3.33 -12.11 10.85
CA LEU A 132 2.14 -11.32 10.48
C LEU A 132 0.86 -12.15 10.54
N THR A 133 0.86 -13.33 9.92
CA THR A 133 -0.34 -14.18 9.84
C THR A 133 -0.77 -14.80 11.16
N SER A 134 0.12 -14.83 12.16
CA SER A 134 -0.22 -15.24 13.53
C SER A 134 -1.04 -14.19 14.29
N ARG A 135 -1.18 -12.99 13.72
CA ARG A 135 -1.90 -11.85 14.28
C ARG A 135 -3.24 -11.63 13.58
N SER A 136 -4.12 -10.89 14.26
CA SER A 136 -5.39 -10.42 13.71
C SER A 136 -5.15 -9.19 12.84
N LEU A 137 -4.86 -9.39 11.55
CA LEU A 137 -4.62 -8.30 10.60
C LEU A 137 -5.92 -7.53 10.31
N ASN A 138 -5.89 -6.20 10.42
CA ASN A 138 -7.04 -5.33 10.17
C ASN A 138 -6.86 -4.40 8.97
N ILE A 139 -5.75 -4.54 8.25
CA ILE A 139 -5.40 -3.67 7.11
C ILE A 139 -5.87 -4.35 5.82
N GLU A 140 -6.93 -3.80 5.22
CA GLU A 140 -7.41 -4.23 3.91
C GLU A 140 -6.60 -3.59 2.77
N PRO A 141 -6.46 -4.26 1.62
CA PRO A 141 -7.00 -5.59 1.27
C PRO A 141 -6.12 -6.78 1.73
N SER A 142 -5.01 -6.49 2.44
CA SER A 142 -4.01 -7.48 2.84
C SER A 142 -4.56 -8.54 3.79
N SER A 143 -5.49 -8.16 4.68
CA SER A 143 -6.16 -9.10 5.58
C SER A 143 -6.94 -10.17 4.82
N SER A 144 -7.86 -9.75 3.94
CA SER A 144 -8.64 -10.64 3.09
C SER A 144 -7.76 -11.58 2.25
N LEU A 145 -6.63 -11.06 1.78
CA LEU A 145 -5.66 -11.85 0.99
C LEU A 145 -4.93 -12.89 1.84
N VAL A 146 -4.50 -12.54 3.05
CA VAL A 146 -3.88 -13.48 3.99
C VAL A 146 -4.85 -14.60 4.36
N GLU A 147 -6.11 -14.29 4.60
CA GLU A 147 -7.15 -15.30 4.85
C GLU A 147 -7.31 -16.24 3.65
N TRP A 148 -7.39 -15.70 2.43
CA TRP A 148 -7.46 -16.52 1.23
C TRP A 148 -6.22 -17.42 1.05
N ILE A 149 -5.01 -16.93 1.33
CA ILE A 149 -3.78 -17.73 1.29
C ILE A 149 -3.84 -18.86 2.33
N ARG A 150 -4.30 -18.57 3.54
CA ARG A 150 -4.42 -19.56 4.63
C ARG A 150 -5.38 -20.69 4.26
N ASP A 151 -6.51 -20.35 3.65
CA ASP A 151 -7.54 -21.32 3.27
C ASP A 151 -7.13 -22.21 2.08
N ASN A 152 -6.35 -21.67 1.13
CA ASN A 152 -6.16 -22.31 -0.18
C ASN A 152 -4.70 -22.69 -0.50
N HIS A 153 -3.72 -21.93 -0.03
CA HIS A 153 -2.34 -21.98 -0.53
C HIS A 153 -1.27 -21.83 0.57
N TRP A 154 -1.54 -22.26 1.80
CA TRP A 154 -0.63 -22.10 2.94
C TRP A 154 0.77 -22.72 2.72
N ASN A 155 0.84 -23.84 2.00
CA ASN A 155 2.11 -24.50 1.68
C ASN A 155 2.99 -23.70 0.71
N ALA A 156 2.41 -22.76 -0.05
CA ALA A 156 3.09 -21.87 -0.98
C ALA A 156 3.10 -20.42 -0.49
N ARG A 157 2.82 -20.17 0.80
CA ARG A 157 2.67 -18.81 1.36
C ARG A 157 3.86 -17.88 1.12
N GLY A 158 5.08 -18.43 1.05
CA GLY A 158 6.29 -17.66 0.75
C GLY A 158 6.25 -16.96 -0.62
N ASP A 159 5.55 -17.53 -1.60
CA ASP A 159 5.39 -16.92 -2.94
C ASP A 159 4.53 -15.65 -2.90
N PHE A 160 3.68 -15.50 -1.88
CA PHE A 160 2.74 -14.40 -1.74
C PHE A 160 3.20 -13.31 -0.77
N ALA A 161 4.13 -13.65 0.15
CA ALA A 161 4.53 -12.77 1.25
C ALA A 161 4.85 -11.35 0.77
N ARG A 162 5.68 -11.24 -0.28
CA ARG A 162 6.07 -9.96 -0.85
C ARG A 162 4.89 -9.22 -1.50
N ALA A 163 4.08 -9.90 -2.29
CA ALA A 163 2.90 -9.30 -2.92
C ALA A 163 1.90 -8.74 -1.88
N VAL A 164 1.70 -9.45 -0.77
CA VAL A 164 0.87 -8.97 0.36
C VAL A 164 1.46 -7.69 0.97
N GLY A 165 2.78 -7.68 1.20
CA GLY A 165 3.47 -6.48 1.70
C GLY A 165 3.36 -5.28 0.76
N LEU A 166 3.58 -5.49 -0.55
CA LEU A 166 3.46 -4.45 -1.58
C LEU A 166 2.03 -3.91 -1.65
N LEU A 167 1.03 -4.78 -1.52
CA LEU A 167 -0.39 -4.41 -1.56
C LEU A 167 -0.80 -3.51 -0.38
N ALA A 168 -0.20 -3.70 0.79
CA ALA A 168 -0.40 -2.81 1.94
C ALA A 168 0.31 -1.45 1.79
N ASN A 169 1.25 -1.33 0.85
CA ASN A 169 2.10 -0.17 0.66
C ASN A 169 2.00 0.37 -0.78
N LEU A 170 0.80 0.32 -1.39
CA LEU A 170 0.59 0.69 -2.79
C LEU A 170 1.03 2.12 -3.13
N ASP A 171 0.89 3.06 -2.18
CA ASP A 171 1.31 4.45 -2.37
C ASP A 171 2.83 4.64 -2.35
N ALA A 172 3.55 3.66 -1.79
CA ALA A 172 5.00 3.65 -1.68
C ALA A 172 5.68 2.86 -2.80
N VAL A 173 4.92 2.08 -3.58
CA VAL A 173 5.43 1.25 -4.66
C VAL A 173 5.05 1.83 -6.02
N GLY A 174 6.00 1.84 -6.94
CA GLY A 174 5.74 2.27 -8.31
C GLY A 174 5.04 1.19 -9.13
N ASP A 175 4.94 1.46 -10.43
CA ASP A 175 4.35 0.54 -11.42
C ASP A 175 4.97 -0.86 -11.42
N GLU A 176 6.28 -0.96 -11.17
CA GLU A 176 6.99 -2.23 -11.06
C GLU A 176 6.44 -3.11 -9.93
N GLY A 177 6.13 -2.52 -8.78
CA GLY A 177 5.56 -3.24 -7.65
C GLY A 177 4.14 -3.72 -7.93
N ILE A 178 3.34 -2.94 -8.67
CA ILE A 178 2.00 -3.36 -9.09
C ILE A 178 2.09 -4.53 -10.07
N GLU A 179 3.00 -4.50 -11.04
CA GLU A 179 3.19 -5.62 -11.96
C GLU A 179 3.66 -6.88 -11.21
N GLU A 180 4.54 -6.73 -10.22
CA GLU A 180 4.97 -7.83 -9.36
C GLU A 180 3.79 -8.49 -8.63
N ILE A 181 2.91 -7.69 -8.02
CA ILE A 181 1.67 -8.19 -7.38
C ILE A 181 0.85 -8.99 -8.40
N LEU A 182 0.59 -8.42 -9.59
CA LEU A 182 -0.23 -9.07 -10.60
C LEU A 182 0.40 -10.35 -11.15
N GLN A 183 1.72 -10.40 -11.30
CA GLN A 183 2.44 -11.57 -11.77
C GLN A 183 2.32 -12.75 -10.80
N VAL A 184 2.36 -12.49 -9.49
CA VAL A 184 2.15 -13.51 -8.46
C VAL A 184 0.73 -14.08 -8.55
N PHE A 185 -0.28 -13.20 -8.67
CA PHE A 185 -1.68 -13.60 -8.67
C PHE A 185 -2.21 -14.12 -10.02
N ASP A 186 -1.50 -13.91 -11.13
CA ASP A 186 -1.87 -14.42 -12.46
C ASP A 186 -2.16 -15.93 -12.45
N ARG A 187 -1.36 -16.69 -11.70
CA ARG A 187 -1.48 -18.16 -11.59
C ARG A 187 -2.77 -18.58 -10.88
N TYR A 188 -3.37 -17.67 -10.11
CA TYR A 188 -4.51 -17.89 -9.24
C TYR A 188 -5.76 -17.12 -9.68
N ALA A 189 -5.68 -16.33 -10.76
CA ALA A 189 -6.77 -15.49 -11.27
C ALA A 189 -8.05 -16.24 -11.67
N LYS A 190 -8.02 -17.58 -11.75
CA LYS A 190 -9.23 -18.40 -11.91
C LYS A 190 -10.16 -18.33 -10.69
N ASP A 191 -9.62 -18.03 -9.51
CA ASP A 191 -10.42 -17.76 -8.33
C ASP A 191 -10.87 -16.29 -8.35
N SER A 192 -12.17 -16.08 -8.58
CA SER A 192 -12.75 -14.73 -8.63
C SER A 192 -12.59 -13.97 -7.32
N ARG A 193 -12.43 -14.66 -6.18
CA ARG A 193 -12.18 -14.01 -4.88
C ARG A 193 -10.89 -13.21 -4.88
N VAL A 194 -9.83 -13.70 -5.52
CA VAL A 194 -8.55 -12.99 -5.58
C VAL A 194 -8.71 -11.68 -6.34
N ILE A 195 -9.43 -11.73 -7.47
CA ILE A 195 -9.69 -10.54 -8.29
C ILE A 195 -10.54 -9.54 -7.51
N ASP A 196 -11.56 -10.01 -6.79
CA ASP A 196 -12.40 -9.16 -5.94
C ASP A 196 -11.58 -8.46 -4.85
N ILE A 197 -10.70 -9.18 -4.16
CA ILE A 197 -9.80 -8.62 -3.13
C ILE A 197 -8.90 -7.53 -3.73
N LEU A 198 -8.32 -7.77 -4.92
CA LEU A 198 -7.46 -6.78 -5.58
C LEU A 198 -8.22 -5.51 -6.00
N LEU A 199 -9.48 -5.65 -6.46
CA LEU A 199 -10.35 -4.51 -6.79
C LEU A 199 -10.78 -3.71 -5.55
N GLU A 200 -10.84 -4.34 -4.38
CA GLU A 200 -11.21 -3.70 -3.11
C GLU A 200 -10.07 -2.89 -2.47
N SER A 201 -8.86 -2.91 -3.07
CA SER A 201 -7.71 -2.11 -2.65
C SER A 201 -7.94 -0.60 -2.60
N ASN A 202 -8.97 -0.09 -3.30
CA ASN A 202 -9.24 1.34 -3.51
C ASN A 202 -8.06 2.12 -4.12
N ASN A 203 -7.02 1.45 -4.63
CA ASN A 203 -5.93 2.08 -5.34
C ASN A 203 -6.26 2.13 -6.85
N LEU A 204 -6.28 3.34 -7.41
CA LEU A 204 -6.67 3.55 -8.81
C LEU A 204 -5.76 2.78 -9.78
N ALA A 205 -4.44 2.93 -9.64
CA ALA A 205 -3.46 2.33 -10.56
C ALA A 205 -3.53 0.80 -10.57
N LEU A 206 -3.67 0.18 -9.40
CA LEU A 206 -3.89 -1.27 -9.30
C LEU A 206 -5.24 -1.66 -9.91
N THR A 207 -6.31 -0.96 -9.55
CA THR A 207 -7.67 -1.25 -10.04
C THR A 207 -7.75 -1.20 -11.57
N GLU A 208 -7.18 -0.18 -12.21
CA GLU A 208 -7.14 -0.06 -13.67
C GLU A 208 -6.41 -1.23 -14.33
N ARG A 209 -5.27 -1.64 -13.78
CA ARG A 209 -4.51 -2.79 -14.29
C ARG A 209 -5.26 -4.10 -14.10
N VAL A 210 -5.91 -4.29 -12.95
CA VAL A 210 -6.75 -5.47 -12.67
C VAL A 210 -7.91 -5.54 -13.66
N ILE A 211 -8.61 -4.41 -13.90
CA ILE A 211 -9.69 -4.33 -14.89
C ILE A 211 -9.17 -4.65 -16.30
N ALA A 212 -8.06 -4.03 -16.71
CA ALA A 212 -7.49 -4.23 -18.04
C ALA A 212 -7.04 -5.68 -18.26
N LYS A 213 -6.37 -6.28 -17.28
CA LYS A 213 -5.78 -7.63 -17.36
C LYS A 213 -6.84 -8.73 -17.21
N TYR A 214 -7.75 -8.58 -16.26
CA TYR A 214 -8.72 -9.62 -15.87
C TYR A 214 -10.16 -9.30 -16.29
N ARG A 215 -10.38 -8.36 -17.22
CA ARG A 215 -11.71 -7.95 -17.71
C ARG A 215 -12.72 -9.10 -17.88
N LYS A 216 -12.29 -10.21 -18.49
CA LYS A 216 -13.15 -11.36 -18.81
C LYS A 216 -13.51 -12.22 -17.60
N MET A 217 -12.78 -12.08 -16.50
CA MET A 217 -12.95 -12.83 -15.25
C MET A 217 -13.73 -12.01 -14.22
N ILE A 218 -13.75 -10.69 -14.34
CA ILE A 218 -14.52 -9.81 -13.45
C ILE A 218 -16.01 -9.94 -13.79
N GLY A 219 -16.81 -10.27 -12.78
CA GLY A 219 -18.26 -10.32 -12.93
C GLY A 219 -18.86 -8.96 -13.28
N VAL A 220 -19.84 -8.94 -14.18
CA VAL A 220 -20.53 -7.72 -14.63
C VAL A 220 -21.06 -6.87 -13.46
N GLY A 221 -21.60 -7.51 -12.43
CA GLY A 221 -22.07 -6.82 -11.22
C GLY A 221 -20.98 -6.02 -10.50
N ARG A 222 -19.74 -6.53 -10.46
CA ARG A 222 -18.60 -5.80 -9.86
C ARG A 222 -18.21 -4.60 -10.71
N LEU A 223 -18.11 -4.76 -12.03
CA LEU A 223 -17.84 -3.64 -12.94
C LEU A 223 -18.92 -2.56 -12.83
N ILE A 224 -20.20 -2.93 -12.66
CA ILE A 224 -21.30 -1.99 -12.42
C ILE A 224 -21.13 -1.25 -11.09
N ASN A 225 -20.66 -1.91 -10.04
CA ASN A 225 -20.41 -1.26 -8.75
C ASN A 225 -19.29 -0.20 -8.86
N LEU A 226 -18.27 -0.43 -9.69
CA LEU A 226 -17.21 0.54 -9.94
C LEU A 226 -17.69 1.83 -10.64
N LEU A 227 -18.84 1.79 -11.33
CA LEU A 227 -19.47 2.99 -11.90
C LEU A 227 -19.96 3.98 -10.84
N VAL A 228 -19.98 3.60 -9.56
CA VAL A 228 -20.39 4.44 -8.42
C VAL A 228 -19.17 5.05 -7.70
N SER A 229 -17.95 4.70 -8.12
CA SER A 229 -16.73 5.22 -7.52
C SER A 229 -16.68 6.75 -7.59
N ASP A 230 -16.14 7.39 -6.54
CA ASP A 230 -15.89 8.83 -6.55
C ASP A 230 -14.80 9.21 -7.57
N SER A 231 -13.87 8.29 -7.86
CA SER A 231 -12.85 8.49 -8.89
C SER A 231 -13.46 8.45 -10.29
N LYS A 232 -13.27 9.55 -11.02
CA LYS A 232 -13.66 9.67 -12.44
C LYS A 232 -12.99 8.60 -13.29
N GLU A 233 -11.69 8.41 -13.09
CA GLU A 233 -10.83 7.48 -13.82
C GLU A 233 -11.32 6.04 -13.63
N MET A 234 -11.68 5.67 -12.41
CA MET A 234 -12.25 4.36 -12.11
C MET A 234 -13.59 4.14 -12.83
N ARG A 235 -14.47 5.16 -12.86
CA ARG A 235 -15.74 5.10 -13.62
C ARG A 235 -15.47 4.93 -15.12
N LEU A 236 -14.52 5.66 -15.69
CA LEU A 236 -14.14 5.56 -17.10
C LEU A 236 -13.60 4.16 -17.45
N SER A 237 -12.73 3.62 -16.61
CA SER A 237 -12.17 2.27 -16.77
C SER A 237 -13.25 1.18 -16.70
N ALA A 238 -14.22 1.33 -15.79
CA ALA A 238 -15.37 0.43 -15.70
C ALA A 238 -16.29 0.52 -16.93
N ILE A 239 -16.54 1.72 -17.48
CA ILE A 239 -17.32 1.92 -18.72
C ILE A 239 -16.68 1.17 -19.89
N GLU A 240 -15.37 1.32 -20.09
CA GLU A 240 -14.67 0.65 -21.20
C GLU A 240 -14.70 -0.87 -21.03
N ALA A 241 -14.57 -1.37 -19.79
CA ALA A 241 -14.69 -2.79 -19.48
C ALA A 241 -16.10 -3.34 -19.76
N LEU A 242 -17.15 -2.55 -19.56
CA LEU A 242 -18.54 -2.93 -19.79
C LEU A 242 -19.03 -2.76 -21.23
N LYS A 243 -18.29 -2.06 -22.10
CA LYS A 243 -18.71 -1.67 -23.45
C LYS A 243 -19.32 -2.77 -24.34
N ASN A 244 -18.89 -4.02 -24.18
CA ASN A 244 -19.33 -5.15 -25.01
C ASN A 244 -20.35 -6.05 -24.31
N GLU A 245 -20.85 -5.64 -23.14
CA GLU A 245 -21.75 -6.45 -22.34
C GLU A 245 -23.19 -6.35 -22.86
N ASN A 246 -23.85 -7.50 -23.02
CA ASN A 246 -25.20 -7.58 -23.61
C ASN A 246 -26.26 -8.07 -22.62
N ASP A 247 -25.91 -8.22 -21.34
CA ASP A 247 -26.86 -8.61 -20.31
C ASP A 247 -27.92 -7.51 -20.09
N ILE A 248 -29.19 -7.84 -20.32
CA ILE A 248 -30.30 -6.86 -20.24
C ILE A 248 -30.39 -6.23 -18.85
N GLY A 249 -30.11 -6.99 -17.78
CA GLY A 249 -30.10 -6.50 -16.42
C GLY A 249 -29.00 -5.46 -16.19
N ALA A 250 -27.79 -5.76 -16.67
CA ALA A 250 -26.65 -4.86 -16.65
C ALA A 250 -26.91 -3.58 -17.42
N LEU A 251 -27.47 -3.68 -18.64
CA LEU A 251 -27.80 -2.53 -19.48
C LEU A 251 -28.77 -1.57 -18.79
N ARG A 252 -29.77 -2.10 -18.07
CA ARG A 252 -30.68 -1.27 -17.27
C ARG A 252 -29.95 -0.52 -16.16
N LEU A 253 -29.09 -1.21 -15.42
CA LEU A 253 -28.30 -0.58 -14.36
C LEU A 253 -27.34 0.48 -14.91
N ILE A 254 -26.71 0.23 -16.07
CA ILE A 254 -25.84 1.18 -16.76
C ILE A 254 -26.60 2.46 -17.13
N ILE A 255 -27.82 2.33 -17.66
CA ILE A 255 -28.68 3.49 -17.96
C ILE A 255 -29.00 4.27 -16.67
N ASP A 256 -29.40 3.58 -15.61
CA ASP A 256 -29.72 4.21 -14.32
C ASP A 256 -28.51 4.96 -13.74
N ARG A 257 -27.28 4.49 -13.99
CA ARG A 257 -26.03 5.18 -13.61
C ARG A 257 -25.76 6.40 -14.49
N TYR A 258 -25.91 6.28 -15.81
CA TYR A 258 -25.76 7.41 -16.73
C TYR A 258 -26.73 8.57 -16.42
N GLU A 259 -27.99 8.26 -16.08
CA GLU A 259 -28.98 9.28 -15.74
C GLU A 259 -28.60 10.09 -14.48
N LYS A 260 -27.83 9.48 -13.57
CA LYS A 260 -27.32 10.11 -12.34
C LYS A 260 -25.95 10.77 -12.49
N GLU A 261 -25.22 10.46 -13.56
CA GLU A 261 -23.87 10.97 -13.80
C GLU A 261 -23.89 12.47 -14.13
N LYS A 262 -23.04 13.24 -13.45
CA LYS A 262 -22.94 14.69 -13.57
C LYS A 262 -21.67 15.12 -14.29
N ASP A 263 -20.62 14.31 -14.28
CA ASP A 263 -19.36 14.62 -14.96
C ASP A 263 -19.54 14.52 -16.49
N PRO A 264 -19.29 15.60 -17.25
CA PRO A 264 -19.55 15.63 -18.69
C PRO A 264 -18.68 14.64 -19.47
N ASP A 265 -17.45 14.40 -19.05
CA ASP A 265 -16.53 13.50 -19.74
C ASP A 265 -16.95 12.04 -19.52
N VAL A 266 -17.40 11.71 -18.30
CA VAL A 266 -17.94 10.38 -18.01
C VAL A 266 -19.25 10.15 -18.77
N ARG A 267 -20.14 11.15 -18.85
CA ARG A 267 -21.36 11.07 -19.69
C ARG A 267 -21.02 10.81 -21.16
N GLN A 268 -20.01 11.51 -21.69
CA GLN A 268 -19.55 11.30 -23.06
C GLN A 268 -19.01 9.88 -23.26
N ALA A 269 -18.29 9.33 -22.28
CA ALA A 269 -17.80 7.95 -22.32
C ALA A 269 -18.95 6.93 -22.34
N TYR A 270 -20.01 7.15 -21.57
CA TYR A 270 -21.24 6.33 -21.63
C TYR A 270 -21.86 6.37 -23.03
N GLU A 271 -22.07 7.56 -23.61
CA GLU A 271 -22.70 7.73 -24.93
C GLU A 271 -21.89 7.08 -26.05
N LYS A 272 -20.55 7.11 -25.94
CA LYS A 272 -19.65 6.47 -26.90
C LYS A 272 -19.64 4.94 -26.77
N SER A 273 -19.80 4.43 -25.55
CA SER A 273 -19.64 3.00 -25.25
C SER A 273 -20.94 2.22 -25.40
N PHE A 274 -22.09 2.85 -25.12
CA PHE A 274 -23.38 2.15 -25.05
C PHE A 274 -24.39 2.72 -26.06
N TRP A 275 -24.70 1.94 -27.09
CA TRP A 275 -25.57 2.36 -28.20
C TRP A 275 -26.97 2.78 -27.75
N MET A 276 -27.55 2.12 -26.74
CA MET A 276 -28.91 2.43 -26.28
C MET A 276 -29.01 3.78 -25.57
N ILE A 277 -27.92 4.26 -24.96
CA ILE A 277 -27.86 5.62 -24.38
C ILE A 277 -27.91 6.64 -25.51
N ARG A 278 -27.12 6.42 -26.59
CA ARG A 278 -27.12 7.29 -27.77
C ARG A 278 -28.49 7.39 -28.43
N GLU A 279 -29.20 6.27 -28.59
CA GLU A 279 -30.55 6.26 -29.18
C GLU A 279 -31.58 7.02 -28.33
N ARG A 280 -31.52 6.89 -27.00
CA ARG A 280 -32.40 7.65 -26.10
C ARG A 280 -32.14 9.15 -26.15
N SER A 281 -30.87 9.56 -26.13
CA SER A 281 -30.48 10.97 -26.19
C SER A 281 -30.91 11.63 -27.51
N ALA A 282 -30.82 10.90 -28.64
CA ALA A 282 -31.32 11.37 -29.93
C ALA A 282 -32.86 11.47 -29.98
N GLY A 283 -33.58 10.51 -29.38
CA GLY A 283 -35.05 10.49 -29.34
C GLY A 283 -35.68 11.57 -28.45
N SER A 284 -35.01 11.96 -27.35
CA SER A 284 -35.48 13.03 -26.45
C SER A 284 -35.36 14.43 -27.05
N GLY A 285 -34.43 14.66 -27.97
CA GLY A 285 -34.29 15.94 -28.69
C GLY A 285 -35.47 16.24 -29.62
N ASN A 286 -36.07 15.20 -30.21
CA ASN A 286 -37.19 15.35 -31.16
C ASN A 286 -38.54 15.63 -30.50
N ARG A 287 -38.71 15.41 -29.19
CA ARG A 287 -39.99 15.59 -28.47
C ARG A 287 -40.10 16.91 -27.69
N ARG A 288 -39.06 17.75 -27.68
CA ARG A 288 -39.08 19.09 -27.04
C ARG A 288 -39.18 20.24 -28.05
N GLY A 289 -39.32 19.93 -29.34
CA GLY A 289 -39.48 20.89 -30.44
C GLY A 289 -40.88 20.96 -31.04
N GLU A 290 -41.85 20.25 -30.45
CA GLU A 290 -43.30 20.37 -30.72
C GLU A 290 -43.99 20.95 -29.49
#